data_AF-A0A2Z2KC65-F1
#
_entry.id   AF-A0A2Z2KC65-F1
#
_cell.length_a   1.000
_cell.length_b   1.000
_cell.length_c   1.000
_cell.angle_alpha   90.00
_cell.angle_beta   90.00
_cell.angle_gamma   90.00
#
_symmetry.space_group_name_H-M   'P 1'
#
loop_
_entity.id
_entity.type
_entity.pdbx_description
1 polymer ?
#
loop_
_entity_poly.entity_id
_entity_poly.type
_entity_poly.pdbx_seq_one_letter_code
_entity_poly.pdbx_strand_id
1 'polypeptide(L)'
;MEEYGLFLNFNNMEESIRLPVNPETLEIKESGDGTSYTLIDLGEINSIAYPKLTELTIESIFPAQRYPFVVVPEDGLRRPFEYVELIKKWMGSRRPIRFVFSGLKGVQDTRVSEDLTFLDDFAVNMAMSIEGFTWKLSAGTSGDIEYSLSLKKYVFYQAVAVKVVKGEVRAEQKRANEKKAPATYTLKPGDNLWSVARKLLGDGQKYKTIQKLNGIADSELNKLPVGKVIKLP
;
A
#
# COMPACT_ATOMS: atom_id res chain seq x y z
N MET A 1 21.71 -5.17 17.45
CA MET A 1 21.89 -4.12 16.43
C MET A 1 20.48 -3.74 16.01
N GLU A 2 20.05 -2.51 16.29
CA GLU A 2 18.71 -2.05 15.93
C GLU A 2 18.65 -1.94 14.40
N GLU A 3 18.07 -2.96 13.77
CA GLU A 3 18.06 -3.09 12.32
C GLU A 3 16.82 -2.39 11.78
N TYR A 4 17.00 -1.19 11.21
CA TYR A 4 15.93 -0.57 10.44
C TYR A 4 15.68 -1.38 9.15
N GLY A 5 14.43 -1.37 8.69
CA GLY A 5 13.98 -2.16 7.55
C GLY A 5 13.07 -1.36 6.64
N LEU A 6 13.26 -1.56 5.34
CA LEU A 6 12.42 -1.00 4.29
C LEU A 6 11.56 -2.12 3.70
N PHE A 7 10.26 -1.88 3.68
CA PHE A 7 9.27 -2.83 3.21
C PHE A 7 8.36 -2.20 2.17
N LEU A 8 8.04 -2.97 1.14
CA LEU A 8 7.03 -2.65 0.14
C LEU A 8 5.93 -3.70 0.23
N ASN A 9 4.70 -3.25 0.49
CA ASN A 9 3.53 -4.12 0.55
C ASN A 9 2.56 -3.77 -0.58
N PHE A 10 1.88 -4.77 -1.10
CA PHE A 10 0.89 -4.64 -2.14
C PHE A 10 -0.41 -5.35 -1.73
N ASN A 11 -1.54 -4.74 -2.08
CA ASN A 11 -2.88 -5.28 -1.84
C ASN A 11 -3.11 -5.73 -0.38
N ASN A 12 -2.85 -4.85 0.59
CA ASN A 12 -3.00 -5.14 2.02
C ASN A 12 -2.16 -6.36 2.49
N MET A 13 -0.87 -6.36 2.17
CA MET A 13 0.10 -7.39 2.55
C MET A 13 -0.16 -8.78 1.94
N GLU A 14 -0.98 -8.90 0.89
CA GLU A 14 -1.06 -10.14 0.11
C GLU A 14 0.30 -10.48 -0.51
N GLU A 15 0.99 -9.45 -0.98
CA GLU A 15 2.39 -9.54 -1.41
C GLU A 15 3.19 -8.51 -0.62
N SER A 16 4.25 -8.96 0.04
CA SER A 16 5.18 -8.10 0.75
C SER A 16 6.62 -8.51 0.45
N ILE A 17 7.48 -7.51 0.37
CA ILE A 17 8.93 -7.70 0.31
C ILE A 17 9.61 -6.77 1.30
N ARG A 18 10.61 -7.31 2.00
CA ARG A 18 11.68 -6.51 2.61
C ARG A 18 12.74 -6.29 1.54
N LEU A 19 13.23 -5.07 1.40
CA LEU A 19 14.37 -4.81 0.50
C LEU A 19 15.59 -5.58 1.05
N PRO A 20 16.29 -6.35 0.21
CA PRO A 20 17.35 -7.24 0.68
C PRO A 20 18.58 -6.50 1.19
N VAL A 21 18.81 -5.28 0.68
CA VAL A 21 19.91 -4.40 1.05
C VAL A 21 19.31 -3.02 1.33
N ASN A 22 19.70 -2.43 2.46
CA ASN A 22 19.32 -1.06 2.78
C ASN A 22 20.10 -0.09 1.86
N PRO A 23 19.45 0.98 1.34
CA PRO A 23 20.13 1.98 0.53
C PRO A 23 21.13 2.76 1.39
N GLU A 24 22.16 3.32 0.77
CA GLU A 24 23.13 4.18 1.47
C GLU A 24 22.47 5.46 1.99
N THR A 25 21.53 6.01 1.21
CA THR A 25 20.75 7.19 1.55
C THR A 25 19.27 6.96 1.25
N LEU A 26 18.40 7.52 2.09
CA LEU A 26 16.96 7.57 1.86
C LEU A 26 16.55 9.04 1.75
N GLU A 27 16.35 9.52 0.52
CA GLU A 27 15.93 10.90 0.28
C GLU A 27 14.40 10.99 0.27
N ILE A 28 13.85 11.74 1.22
CA ILE A 28 12.41 12.07 1.30
C ILE A 28 12.26 13.55 0.95
N LYS A 29 11.69 13.83 -0.21
CA LYS A 29 11.53 15.17 -0.74
C LYS A 29 10.11 15.68 -0.49
N GLU A 30 10.02 16.72 0.32
CA GLU A 30 8.79 17.45 0.59
C GLU A 30 8.98 18.90 0.14
N SER A 31 8.05 19.41 -0.66
CA SER A 31 8.14 20.77 -1.21
C SER A 31 6.79 21.46 -1.15
N GLY A 32 6.79 22.77 -0.92
CA GLY A 32 5.60 23.61 -1.03
C GLY A 32 5.18 23.81 -2.49
N ASP A 33 3.90 24.09 -2.72
CA ASP A 33 3.40 24.53 -4.04
C ASP A 33 3.15 26.05 -4.07
N GLY A 34 3.86 26.80 -3.23
CA GLY A 34 3.70 28.25 -3.14
C GLY A 34 4.18 28.99 -4.38
N THR A 35 3.65 30.19 -4.59
CA THR A 35 4.01 31.06 -5.73
C THR A 35 4.44 32.43 -5.22
N SER A 36 5.62 32.90 -5.62
CA SER A 36 6.14 34.25 -5.29
C SER A 36 5.61 35.31 -6.26
N TYR A 37 5.29 36.49 -5.71
CA TYR A 37 4.89 37.69 -6.45
C TYR A 37 5.68 38.90 -5.95
N THR A 38 6.10 39.78 -6.86
CA THR A 38 6.74 41.05 -6.48
C THR A 38 5.73 42.18 -6.59
N LEU A 39 5.47 42.85 -5.48
CA LEU A 39 4.64 44.05 -5.39
C LEU A 39 5.54 45.28 -5.30
N ILE A 40 5.15 46.35 -6.00
CA ILE A 40 5.92 47.59 -6.10
C ILE A 40 6.17 48.21 -4.71
N ASP A 41 5.18 48.16 -3.81
CA ASP A 41 5.25 48.80 -2.49
C ASP A 41 5.62 47.85 -1.34
N LEU A 42 5.46 46.54 -1.53
CA LEU A 42 5.59 45.53 -0.47
C LEU A 42 6.77 44.58 -0.68
N GLY A 43 7.49 44.69 -1.79
CA GLY A 43 8.58 43.78 -2.14
C GLY A 43 8.08 42.40 -2.58
N GLU A 44 8.91 41.37 -2.42
CA GLU A 44 8.53 39.99 -2.74
C GLU A 44 7.63 39.42 -1.63
N ILE A 45 6.43 38.99 -2.03
CA ILE A 45 5.50 38.25 -1.19
C ILE A 45 5.40 36.80 -1.70
N ASN A 46 5.14 35.86 -0.80
CA ASN A 46 4.94 34.45 -1.16
C ASN A 46 3.51 34.01 -0.82
N SER A 47 2.80 33.45 -1.80
CA SER A 47 1.48 32.84 -1.60
C SER A 47 1.67 31.38 -1.18
N ILE A 48 1.29 31.06 0.06
CA ILE A 48 1.44 29.72 0.63
C ILE A 48 0.28 28.84 0.13
N ALA A 49 0.58 27.89 -0.76
CA ALA A 49 -0.35 26.85 -1.19
C ALA A 49 -0.16 25.55 -0.39
N TYR A 50 -0.98 24.54 -0.70
CA TYR A 50 -0.78 23.20 -0.16
C TYR A 50 0.58 22.61 -0.58
N PRO A 51 1.19 21.73 0.23
CA PRO A 51 2.43 21.07 -0.15
C PRO A 51 2.21 20.13 -1.35
N LYS A 52 3.25 19.99 -2.17
CA LYS A 52 3.33 18.96 -3.22
C LYS A 52 3.36 17.58 -2.57
N LEU A 53 2.98 16.57 -3.36
CA LEU A 53 3.07 15.18 -2.94
C LEU A 53 4.52 14.81 -2.64
N THR A 54 4.76 14.23 -1.47
CA THR A 54 6.07 13.72 -1.04
C THR A 54 6.63 12.77 -2.11
N GLU A 55 7.89 12.97 -2.49
CA GLU A 55 8.63 12.12 -3.42
C GLU A 55 9.73 11.37 -2.65
N LEU A 56 10.01 10.13 -3.04
CA LEU A 56 10.98 9.28 -2.39
C LEU A 56 11.78 8.51 -3.43
N THR A 57 13.11 8.51 -3.30
CA THR A 57 14.01 7.76 -4.20
C THR A 57 14.80 6.74 -3.39
N ILE A 58 14.82 5.50 -3.86
CA ILE A 58 15.59 4.40 -3.25
C ILE A 58 16.57 3.89 -4.28
N GLU A 59 17.85 3.91 -3.92
CA GLU A 59 18.92 3.36 -4.74
C GLU A 59 19.65 2.27 -3.97
N SER A 60 19.67 1.06 -4.53
CA SER A 60 20.28 -0.09 -3.87
C SER A 60 20.53 -1.23 -4.87
N ILE A 61 20.81 -2.43 -4.35
CA ILE A 61 21.09 -3.63 -5.12
C ILE A 61 20.16 -4.78 -4.74
N PHE A 62 19.79 -5.60 -5.73
CA PHE A 62 19.24 -6.93 -5.51
C PHE A 62 20.39 -7.95 -5.65
N PRO A 63 20.81 -8.58 -4.55
CA PRO A 63 22.03 -9.38 -4.54
C PRO A 63 21.75 -10.80 -5.03
N ALA A 64 22.61 -11.32 -5.90
CA ALA A 64 22.55 -12.68 -6.46
C ALA A 64 23.04 -13.74 -5.46
N GLN A 65 23.82 -13.32 -4.47
CA GLN A 65 24.32 -14.15 -3.40
C GLN A 65 24.15 -13.46 -2.06
N ARG A 66 24.28 -14.21 -0.97
CA ARG A 66 24.13 -13.65 0.37
C ARG A 66 25.43 -12.97 0.81
N TYR A 67 25.40 -11.64 0.87
CA TYR A 67 26.46 -10.83 1.44
C TYR A 67 26.22 -10.50 2.92
N PRO A 68 27.24 -10.08 3.68
CA PRO A 68 27.08 -9.69 5.09
C PRO A 68 26.11 -8.53 5.33
N PHE A 69 25.92 -7.66 4.32
CA PHE A 69 24.99 -6.52 4.38
C PHE A 69 23.55 -6.88 3.97
N VAL A 70 23.27 -8.17 3.69
CA VAL A 70 21.91 -8.62 3.36
C VAL A 70 21.09 -8.73 4.64
N VAL A 71 20.02 -7.94 4.73
CA VAL A 71 19.19 -7.81 5.93
C VAL A 71 17.99 -8.76 5.95
N VAL A 72 17.73 -9.49 4.86
CA VAL A 72 16.63 -10.47 4.83
C VAL A 72 17.03 -11.77 5.54
N PRO A 73 16.11 -12.44 6.27
CA PRO A 73 16.34 -13.76 6.87
C PRO A 73 16.85 -14.79 5.86
N GLU A 74 17.47 -15.89 6.33
CA GLU A 74 18.13 -16.89 5.47
C GLU A 74 17.26 -17.36 4.30
N ASP A 75 16.02 -17.75 4.56
CA ASP A 75 15.04 -18.20 3.55
C ASP A 75 14.33 -17.07 2.80
N GLY A 76 14.59 -15.81 3.15
CA GLY A 76 13.90 -14.63 2.62
C GLY A 76 14.55 -13.99 1.39
N LEU A 77 15.80 -14.38 1.05
CA LEU A 77 16.50 -13.82 -0.10
C LEU A 77 16.02 -14.46 -1.39
N ARG A 78 15.36 -13.65 -2.22
CA ARG A 78 14.89 -14.06 -3.55
C ARG A 78 15.98 -13.84 -4.60
N ARG A 79 15.82 -14.45 -5.77
CA ARG A 79 16.72 -14.18 -6.90
C ARG A 79 16.56 -12.73 -7.34
N PRO A 80 17.62 -12.04 -7.78
CA PRO A 80 17.55 -10.62 -8.18
C PRO A 80 16.43 -10.31 -9.17
N PHE A 81 16.26 -11.19 -10.17
CA PHE A 81 15.25 -11.01 -11.21
C PHE A 81 13.81 -11.12 -10.68
N GLU A 82 13.57 -11.89 -9.61
CA GLU A 82 12.23 -12.02 -9.01
C GLU A 82 11.78 -10.69 -8.37
N TYR A 83 12.70 -9.92 -7.80
CA TYR A 83 12.39 -8.56 -7.32
C TYR A 83 12.00 -7.64 -8.47
N VAL A 84 12.76 -7.69 -9.58
CA VAL A 84 12.50 -6.91 -10.79
C VAL A 84 11.11 -7.23 -11.37
N GLU A 85 10.78 -8.52 -11.51
CA GLU A 85 9.47 -8.95 -12.00
C GLU A 85 8.33 -8.52 -11.09
N LEU A 86 8.52 -8.61 -9.77
CA LEU A 86 7.52 -8.23 -8.80
C LEU A 86 7.22 -6.72 -8.84
N ILE A 87 8.25 -5.88 -8.86
CA ILE A 87 8.09 -4.43 -8.98
C ILE A 87 7.41 -4.08 -10.31
N LYS A 88 7.84 -4.69 -11.42
CA LYS A 88 7.19 -4.52 -12.72
C LYS A 88 5.72 -4.92 -12.72
N LYS A 89 5.37 -6.03 -12.05
CA LYS A 89 4.00 -6.49 -11.88
C LYS A 89 3.17 -5.47 -11.09
N TRP A 90 3.70 -4.93 -10.01
CA TRP A 90 3.02 -3.90 -9.22
C TRP A 90 2.84 -2.61 -10.01
N MET A 91 3.83 -2.16 -10.77
CA MET A 91 3.70 -1.03 -11.70
C MET A 91 2.59 -1.29 -12.73
N GLY A 92 2.57 -2.47 -13.35
CA GLY A 92 1.56 -2.87 -14.34
C GLY A 92 0.14 -2.97 -13.78
N SER A 93 -0.01 -3.16 -12.47
CA SER A 93 -1.31 -3.25 -11.80
C SER A 93 -2.05 -1.90 -11.70
N ARG A 94 -1.33 -0.78 -11.88
CA ARG A 94 -1.85 0.60 -11.73
C ARG A 94 -2.49 0.86 -10.37
N ARG A 95 -1.98 0.21 -9.32
CA ARG A 95 -2.43 0.35 -7.94
C ARG A 95 -1.28 0.88 -7.08
N PRO A 96 -1.58 1.67 -6.03
CA PRO A 96 -0.57 2.09 -5.09
C PRO A 96 0.01 0.89 -4.33
N ILE A 97 1.27 1.01 -3.96
CA ILE A 97 1.94 0.15 -2.98
C ILE A 97 2.01 0.89 -1.65
N ARG A 98 2.24 0.14 -0.57
CA ARG A 98 2.52 0.70 0.74
C ARG A 98 4.02 0.67 0.98
N PHE A 99 4.63 1.84 1.12
CA PHE A 99 6.00 1.97 1.59
C PHE A 99 6.00 2.06 3.11
N VAL A 100 6.84 1.24 3.74
CA VAL A 100 6.95 1.16 5.19
C VAL A 100 8.44 1.16 5.56
N PHE A 101 8.83 2.15 6.36
CA PHE A 101 10.14 2.23 7.00
C PHE A 101 9.96 1.98 8.50
N SER A 102 10.54 0.89 8.97
CA SER A 102 10.53 0.45 10.37
C SER A 102 11.91 0.71 10.96
N GLY A 103 12.00 1.28 12.15
CA GLY A 103 13.30 1.48 12.81
C GLY A 103 13.51 2.78 13.58
N LEU A 104 12.47 3.61 13.75
CA LEU A 104 12.52 4.62 14.81
C LEU A 104 11.76 4.08 16.01
N LYS A 105 12.49 3.74 17.08
CA LYS A 105 11.87 3.64 18.40
C LYS A 105 11.30 4.99 18.78
N GLY A 106 10.02 5.03 19.11
CA GLY A 106 9.48 6.12 19.91
C GLY A 106 10.27 6.19 21.23
N VAL A 107 10.67 7.40 21.64
CA VAL A 107 11.28 7.58 22.97
C VAL A 107 10.21 7.25 24.02
N GLN A 108 10.49 6.21 24.84
CA GLN A 108 9.74 5.66 25.99
C GLN A 108 8.43 4.93 25.63
N ASP A 109 8.17 3.68 26.02
CA ASP A 109 8.33 3.08 27.34
C ASP A 109 8.42 1.53 27.25
N THR A 110 9.08 0.95 28.23
CA THR A 110 9.54 -0.45 28.27
C THR A 110 8.41 -1.37 28.72
N ARG A 111 7.58 -1.90 27.81
CA ARG A 111 6.79 -3.10 28.09
C ARG A 111 6.71 -4.03 26.88
N VAL A 112 7.50 -5.09 26.99
CA VAL A 112 7.52 -6.32 26.18
C VAL A 112 6.09 -6.79 25.90
N SER A 113 5.74 -6.93 24.62
CA SER A 113 4.69 -7.84 24.18
C SER A 113 5.31 -8.87 23.22
N GLU A 114 5.12 -10.15 23.58
CA GLU A 114 5.70 -11.34 22.95
C GLU A 114 4.91 -11.80 21.72
N ASP A 115 4.14 -10.90 21.12
CA ASP A 115 3.35 -11.15 19.93
C ASP A 115 3.94 -10.29 18.81
N LEU A 116 4.51 -10.92 17.79
CA LEU A 116 5.18 -10.30 16.64
C LEU A 116 4.17 -9.60 15.72
N THR A 117 3.33 -8.73 16.27
CA THR A 117 2.62 -7.73 15.50
C THR A 117 3.62 -6.65 15.11
N PHE A 118 3.82 -6.52 13.81
CA PHE A 118 4.51 -5.45 13.09
C PHE A 118 3.95 -4.04 13.44
N LEU A 119 3.80 -3.64 14.70
CA LEU A 119 2.97 -2.48 15.07
C LEU A 119 3.63 -1.39 15.91
N ASP A 120 4.78 -1.60 16.55
CA ASP A 120 5.24 -0.62 17.56
C ASP A 120 6.31 0.40 17.10
N ASP A 121 6.96 0.24 15.94
CA ASP A 121 8.11 1.09 15.50
C ASP A 121 8.00 1.68 14.07
N PHE A 122 6.80 2.11 13.63
CA PHE A 122 6.68 2.78 12.31
C PHE A 122 7.00 4.27 12.36
N ALA A 123 8.14 4.63 11.80
CA ALA A 123 8.51 6.01 11.52
C ALA A 123 7.77 6.59 10.31
N VAL A 124 7.62 5.79 9.26
CA VAL A 124 7.00 6.22 7.99
C VAL A 124 6.20 5.07 7.40
N ASN A 125 4.91 5.30 7.18
CA ASN A 125 4.00 4.34 6.57
C ASN A 125 3.06 5.08 5.61
N MET A 126 3.33 5.00 4.31
CA MET A 126 2.68 5.83 3.29
C MET A 126 2.24 5.00 2.08
N ALA A 127 1.10 5.37 1.50
CA ALA A 127 0.69 4.88 0.19
C ALA A 127 1.48 5.63 -0.88
N MET A 128 2.04 4.90 -1.82
CA MET A 128 2.96 5.39 -2.84
C MET A 128 2.58 4.82 -4.21
N SER A 129 2.64 5.65 -5.25
CA SER A 129 2.71 5.20 -6.64
C SER A 129 4.16 5.00 -7.04
N ILE A 130 4.41 4.03 -7.92
CA ILE A 130 5.72 3.83 -8.53
C ILE A 130 5.77 4.70 -9.79
N GLU A 131 6.57 5.76 -9.76
CA GLU A 131 6.73 6.70 -10.89
C GLU A 131 7.83 6.23 -11.85
N GLY A 132 8.85 5.57 -11.33
CA GLY A 132 9.99 5.11 -12.11
C GLY A 132 10.69 3.93 -11.46
N PHE A 133 11.17 3.00 -12.29
CA PHE A 133 11.98 1.88 -11.85
C PHE A 133 13.01 1.56 -12.92
N THR A 134 14.26 1.91 -12.63
CA THR A 134 15.41 1.67 -13.50
C THR A 134 16.29 0.63 -12.84
N TRP A 135 16.76 -0.34 -13.62
CA TRP A 135 17.68 -1.37 -13.13
C TRP A 135 18.73 -1.68 -14.20
N LYS A 136 19.94 -2.04 -13.78
CA LYS A 136 21.06 -2.34 -14.66
C LYS A 136 21.92 -3.47 -14.09
N LEU A 137 22.64 -4.12 -15.00
CA LEU A 137 23.65 -5.14 -14.69
C LEU A 137 25.01 -4.52 -15.00
N SER A 138 25.87 -4.40 -14.00
CA SER A 138 27.25 -3.96 -14.19
C SER A 138 28.12 -5.16 -14.59
N ALA A 139 29.05 -4.98 -15.53
CA ALA A 139 29.97 -6.06 -15.91
C ALA A 139 30.95 -6.33 -14.75
N GLY A 140 31.03 -7.59 -14.30
CA GLY A 140 31.93 -8.01 -13.21
C GLY A 140 31.26 -8.20 -11.85
N THR A 141 29.99 -7.80 -11.68
CA THR A 141 29.18 -8.22 -10.52
C THR A 141 28.64 -9.64 -10.75
N SER A 142 28.59 -10.45 -9.69
CA SER A 142 28.21 -11.87 -9.72
C SER A 142 26.72 -12.13 -9.99
N GLY A 143 26.09 -11.32 -10.85
CA GLY A 143 24.65 -11.36 -11.14
C GLY A 143 23.81 -10.37 -10.33
N ASP A 144 24.45 -9.49 -9.55
CA ASP A 144 23.76 -8.45 -8.77
C ASP A 144 23.11 -7.43 -9.70
N ILE A 145 21.92 -6.97 -9.33
CA ILE A 145 21.16 -5.95 -10.08
C ILE A 145 21.14 -4.65 -9.29
N GLU A 146 21.76 -3.60 -9.82
CA GLU A 146 21.62 -2.25 -9.30
C GLU A 146 20.27 -1.68 -9.73
N TYR A 147 19.55 -1.01 -8.83
CA TYR A 147 18.27 -0.39 -9.14
C TYR A 147 18.10 0.99 -8.51
N SER A 148 17.28 1.81 -9.16
CA SER A 148 16.74 3.07 -8.67
C SER A 148 15.22 3.04 -8.78
N LEU A 149 14.53 3.23 -7.66
CA LEU A 149 13.08 3.20 -7.53
C LEU A 149 12.58 4.57 -7.08
N SER A 150 11.79 5.22 -7.93
CA SER A 150 11.16 6.52 -7.66
C SER A 150 9.70 6.33 -7.27
N LEU A 151 9.36 6.75 -6.05
CA LEU A 151 8.04 6.66 -5.46
C LEU A 151 7.46 8.06 -5.24
N LYS A 152 6.14 8.19 -5.38
CA LYS A 152 5.41 9.42 -5.10
C LYS A 152 4.20 9.15 -4.24
N LYS A 153 3.95 10.00 -3.26
CA LYS A 153 2.84 9.85 -2.32
C LYS A 153 1.51 9.77 -3.06
N TYR A 154 0.81 8.66 -2.88
CA TYR A 154 -0.49 8.44 -3.47
C TYR A 154 -1.59 8.89 -2.52
N VAL A 155 -2.41 9.85 -2.96
CA VAL A 155 -3.60 10.29 -2.24
C VAL A 155 -4.81 9.60 -2.85
N PHE A 156 -5.51 8.80 -2.06
CA PHE A 156 -6.75 8.18 -2.48
C PHE A 156 -7.80 9.25 -2.74
N TYR A 157 -8.26 9.31 -3.99
CA TYR A 157 -9.43 10.09 -4.36
C TYR A 157 -10.54 9.12 -4.77
N GLN A 158 -11.70 9.23 -4.14
CA GLN A 158 -12.94 8.69 -4.69
C GLN A 158 -13.66 9.86 -5.35
N ALA A 159 -14.18 9.64 -6.55
CA ALA A 159 -15.23 10.50 -7.07
C ALA A 159 -16.43 10.36 -6.11
N VAL A 160 -16.62 11.34 -5.24
CA VAL A 160 -17.87 11.43 -4.48
C VAL A 160 -18.95 11.73 -5.52
N ALA A 161 -19.75 10.72 -5.85
CA ALA A 161 -20.99 10.96 -6.58
C ALA A 161 -21.88 11.80 -5.65
N VAL A 162 -21.82 13.12 -5.80
CA VAL A 162 -22.64 14.05 -5.01
C VAL A 162 -24.09 13.81 -5.44
N LYS A 163 -24.85 13.05 -4.64
CA LYS A 163 -26.30 13.12 -4.70
C LYS A 163 -26.69 14.45 -4.08
N VAL A 164 -27.03 15.42 -4.92
CA VAL A 164 -27.60 16.71 -4.46
C VAL A 164 -28.94 16.41 -3.80
N VAL A 165 -28.93 16.27 -2.48
CA VAL A 165 -30.15 16.27 -1.66
C VAL A 165 -30.03 17.51 -0.78
N LYS A 166 -30.81 18.54 -1.11
CA LYS A 166 -31.05 19.78 -0.34
C LYS A 166 -29.88 20.23 0.55
N GLY A 167 -28.91 20.92 -0.05
CA GLY A 167 -28.21 22.03 0.60
C GLY A 167 -27.07 21.76 1.58
N GLU A 168 -26.78 20.52 1.99
CA GLU A 168 -25.62 20.25 2.84
C GLU A 168 -24.80 19.04 2.36
N VAL A 169 -23.53 19.29 2.04
CA VAL A 169 -22.56 18.26 1.65
C VAL A 169 -21.84 17.77 2.92
N ARG A 170 -22.23 16.59 3.42
CA ARG A 170 -21.41 15.83 4.38
C ARG A 170 -20.60 14.77 3.61
N ALA A 171 -19.28 14.97 3.54
CA ALA A 171 -18.37 13.96 3.03
C ALA A 171 -18.12 12.90 4.11
N GLU A 172 -18.79 11.75 4.03
CA GLU A 172 -18.36 10.56 4.78
C GLU A 172 -17.09 10.01 4.11
N GLN A 173 -15.92 10.25 4.72
CA GLN A 173 -14.69 9.57 4.36
C GLN A 173 -14.78 8.10 4.78
N LYS A 174 -15.29 7.23 3.90
CA LYS A 174 -15.04 5.79 4.00
C LYS A 174 -13.58 5.55 3.62
N ARG A 175 -12.80 4.95 4.53
CA ARG A 175 -11.42 4.51 4.27
C ARG A 175 -11.37 3.74 2.95
N ALA A 176 -10.55 4.21 2.00
CA ALA A 176 -10.38 3.54 0.72
C ALA A 176 -9.74 2.16 0.95
N ASN A 177 -10.45 1.11 0.52
CA ASN A 177 -10.04 -0.27 0.72
C ASN A 177 -9.18 -0.69 -0.48
N GLU A 178 -7.89 -0.97 -0.25
CA GLU A 178 -6.93 -1.37 -1.29
C GLU A 178 -7.21 -2.79 -1.86
N LYS A 179 -8.13 -3.54 -1.27
CA LYS A 179 -8.44 -4.93 -1.64
C LYS A 179 -8.90 -5.07 -3.10
N LYS A 180 -8.31 -6.01 -3.83
CA LYS A 180 -9.00 -6.70 -4.93
C LYS A 180 -10.09 -7.57 -4.29
N ALA A 181 -11.37 -7.29 -4.58
CA ALA A 181 -12.43 -8.17 -4.11
C ALA A 181 -12.20 -9.58 -4.69
N PRO A 182 -12.14 -10.64 -3.86
CA PRO A 182 -11.98 -12.01 -4.37
C PRO A 182 -13.17 -12.35 -5.25
N ALA A 183 -12.96 -13.02 -6.39
CA ALA A 183 -14.03 -13.31 -7.35
C ALA A 183 -15.10 -14.28 -6.80
N THR A 184 -14.74 -15.09 -5.78
CA THR A 184 -15.63 -16.04 -5.13
C THR A 184 -15.33 -16.14 -3.63
N TYR A 185 -16.31 -16.60 -2.83
CA TYR A 185 -16.19 -16.84 -1.40
C TYR A 185 -16.96 -18.11 -0.99
N THR A 186 -16.38 -18.91 -0.11
CA THR A 186 -17.03 -20.09 0.46
C THR A 186 -17.63 -19.75 1.82
N LEU A 187 -18.95 -19.92 1.97
CA LEU A 187 -19.66 -19.60 3.21
C LEU A 187 -19.16 -20.44 4.39
N LYS A 188 -18.84 -19.78 5.51
CA LYS A 188 -18.46 -20.43 6.77
C LYS A 188 -19.67 -20.58 7.70
N PRO A 189 -19.61 -21.43 8.75
CA PRO A 189 -20.67 -21.51 9.75
C PRO A 189 -20.99 -20.13 10.33
N GLY A 190 -22.26 -19.74 10.27
CA GLY A 190 -22.75 -18.45 10.80
C GLY A 190 -22.64 -17.26 9.82
N ASP A 191 -22.13 -17.45 8.60
CA ASP A 191 -22.13 -16.40 7.58
C ASP A 191 -23.54 -16.19 6.98
N ASN A 192 -23.87 -14.92 6.70
CA ASN A 192 -24.99 -14.55 5.86
C ASN A 192 -24.50 -13.58 4.76
N LEU A 193 -25.26 -13.41 3.66
CA LEU A 193 -24.77 -12.59 2.53
C LEU A 193 -24.43 -11.15 2.94
N TRP A 194 -25.11 -10.63 3.97
CA TRP A 194 -24.85 -9.30 4.49
C TRP A 194 -23.51 -9.20 5.23
N SER A 195 -23.20 -10.16 6.11
CA SER A 195 -21.94 -10.21 6.83
C SER A 195 -20.77 -10.40 5.87
N VAL A 196 -20.96 -11.23 4.84
CA VAL A 196 -19.99 -11.45 3.77
C VAL A 196 -19.79 -10.18 2.94
N ALA A 197 -20.87 -9.50 2.52
CA ALA A 197 -20.78 -8.24 1.78
C ALA A 197 -20.07 -7.15 2.59
N ARG A 198 -20.39 -7.03 3.88
CA ARG A 198 -19.74 -6.07 4.77
C ARG A 198 -18.25 -6.38 4.95
N LYS A 199 -17.90 -7.65 5.13
CA LYS A 199 -16.52 -8.10 5.38
C LYS A 199 -15.62 -8.01 4.14
N LEU A 200 -16.14 -8.35 2.96
CA LEU A 200 -15.36 -8.47 1.74
C LEU A 200 -15.48 -7.26 0.81
N LEU A 201 -16.66 -6.63 0.74
CA LEU A 201 -16.92 -5.50 -0.16
C LEU A 201 -16.99 -4.16 0.57
N GLY A 202 -16.81 -4.15 1.90
CA GLY A 202 -16.86 -2.97 2.76
C GLY A 202 -18.25 -2.33 2.89
N ASP A 203 -19.28 -2.92 2.27
CA ASP A 203 -20.64 -2.42 2.23
C ASP A 203 -21.63 -3.56 2.33
N GLY A 204 -22.30 -3.65 3.48
CA GLY A 204 -23.31 -4.67 3.74
C GLY A 204 -24.48 -4.62 2.77
N GLN A 205 -24.81 -3.46 2.17
CA GLN A 205 -25.92 -3.34 1.23
C GLN A 205 -25.68 -4.08 -0.09
N LYS A 206 -24.42 -4.42 -0.41
CA LYS A 206 -24.06 -5.18 -1.62
C LYS A 206 -24.49 -6.65 -1.58
N TYR A 207 -25.07 -7.13 -0.47
CA TYR A 207 -25.61 -8.49 -0.40
C TYR A 207 -26.67 -8.76 -1.48
N LYS A 208 -27.47 -7.75 -1.86
CA LYS A 208 -28.47 -7.88 -2.93
C LYS A 208 -27.83 -8.14 -4.29
N THR A 209 -26.67 -7.52 -4.53
CA THR A 209 -25.88 -7.75 -5.74
C THR A 209 -25.31 -9.17 -5.75
N ILE A 210 -24.77 -9.63 -4.61
CA ILE A 210 -24.30 -11.02 -4.46
C ILE A 210 -25.46 -12.01 -4.66
N GLN A 211 -26.62 -11.74 -4.08
CA GLN A 211 -27.83 -12.56 -4.20
C GLN A 211 -28.24 -12.71 -5.67
N LYS A 212 -28.39 -11.59 -6.39
CA LYS A 212 -28.75 -11.58 -7.82
C LYS A 212 -27.71 -12.28 -8.69
N LEU A 213 -26.43 -12.06 -8.43
CA LEU A 213 -25.32 -12.66 -9.18
C LEU A 213 -25.26 -14.19 -9.04
N ASN A 214 -25.72 -14.72 -7.91
CA ASN A 214 -25.72 -16.15 -7.60
C ASN A 214 -27.09 -16.82 -7.73
N GLY A 215 -28.11 -16.10 -8.21
CA GLY A 215 -29.46 -16.64 -8.37
C GLY A 215 -30.11 -17.14 -7.08
N ILE A 216 -29.78 -16.53 -5.93
CA ILE A 216 -30.29 -16.95 -4.61
C ILE A 216 -31.68 -16.35 -4.38
N ALA A 217 -32.68 -17.19 -4.13
CA ALA A 217 -34.04 -16.73 -3.83
C ALA A 217 -34.14 -16.08 -2.44
N ASP A 218 -35.11 -15.18 -2.23
CA ASP A 218 -35.31 -14.51 -0.94
C ASP A 218 -35.59 -15.50 0.21
N SER A 219 -36.25 -16.62 -0.11
CA SER A 219 -36.51 -17.72 0.83
C SER A 219 -35.24 -18.46 1.28
N GLU A 220 -34.15 -18.37 0.52
CA GLU A 220 -32.88 -19.04 0.78
C GLU A 220 -31.90 -18.19 1.59
N LEU A 221 -32.12 -16.88 1.72
CA LEU A 221 -31.22 -15.93 2.38
C LEU A 221 -30.85 -16.34 3.82
N ASN A 222 -31.81 -16.92 4.55
CA ASN A 222 -31.64 -17.35 5.94
C ASN A 222 -31.28 -18.84 6.07
N LYS A 223 -31.13 -19.56 4.95
CA LYS A 223 -30.89 -21.01 4.88
C LYS A 223 -29.74 -21.36 3.95
N LEU A 224 -28.71 -20.51 3.89
CA LEU A 224 -27.57 -20.78 3.03
C LEU A 224 -26.72 -21.91 3.61
N PRO A 225 -26.46 -22.99 2.84
CA PRO A 225 -25.64 -24.09 3.33
C PRO A 225 -24.20 -23.63 3.52
N VAL A 226 -23.63 -24.03 4.65
CA VAL A 226 -22.20 -23.89 4.92
C VAL A 226 -21.42 -24.61 3.82
N GLY A 227 -20.37 -23.98 3.29
CA GLY A 227 -19.58 -24.52 2.18
C GLY A 227 -20.09 -24.12 0.78
N LYS A 228 -21.22 -23.42 0.66
CA LYS A 228 -21.67 -22.90 -0.65
C LYS A 228 -20.69 -21.83 -1.15
N VAL A 229 -20.17 -22.03 -2.35
CA VAL A 229 -19.34 -21.05 -3.05
C VAL A 229 -20.25 -20.03 -3.72
N ILE A 230 -20.04 -18.76 -3.40
CA ILE A 230 -20.77 -17.63 -3.98
C ILE A 230 -19.81 -16.72 -4.75
N LYS A 231 -20.24 -16.25 -5.92
CA LYS A 231 -19.54 -15.23 -6.72
C LYS A 231 -19.71 -13.86 -6.10
N LEU A 232 -18.65 -13.06 -6.13
CA LEU A 232 -18.67 -11.68 -5.65
C LEU A 232 -18.52 -10.71 -6.83
N PRO A 233 -19.19 -9.55 -6.80
CA PRO A 233 -19.10 -8.52 -7.83
C PRO A 233 -17.77 -7.73 -7.78
#